data_AF-A0A5Q0SHQ5-F1
#
_entry.id   AF-A0A5Q0SHQ5-F1
#
_cell.length_a   1.000
_cell.length_b   1.000
_cell.length_c   1.000
_cell.angle_alpha   90.00
_cell.angle_beta   90.00
_cell.angle_gamma   90.00
#
_symmetry.space_group_name_H-M   'P 1'
#
loop_
_entity.id
_entity.type
_entity.pdbx_description
1 polymer ?
#
loop_
_entity_poly.entity_id
_entity_poly.type
_entity_poly.pdbx_seq_one_letter_code
_entity_poly.pdbx_strand_id
1 'polypeptide(L)'
;MTWKCPVCGYENADDSLFCIKCGTKKPEQQVEQTPAPPVEQQTSDQQPVEQQPVVEQQLVQQSATSEQQPVVEQKVSQQGVVEQPAEAVKAEQPQSATTTVSKYYILFINTPNPAFNKTKLPLDFDIFPSISVGRSPENVIVIPDPEVSRKHAIISFENNELYLEDLNSTNGTYIYDGKIFQPVKGKIKIQPNSIIKLGNNTVVRIVGE
;
A
#
# COMPACT_ATOMS: atom_id res chain seq x y z
N MET A 1 -4.61 -34.46 -4.43
CA MET A 1 -3.64 -35.04 -3.46
C MET A 1 -3.56 -34.08 -2.28
N THR A 2 -2.65 -34.24 -1.33
CA THR A 2 -2.33 -33.23 -0.29
C THR A 2 -0.82 -33.03 -0.25
N TRP A 3 -0.34 -31.88 0.22
CA TRP A 3 1.09 -31.63 0.39
C TRP A 3 1.40 -31.18 1.81
N LYS A 4 2.47 -31.72 2.38
CA LYS A 4 2.92 -31.41 3.73
C LYS A 4 3.88 -30.23 3.70
N CYS A 5 3.61 -29.22 4.52
CA CYS A 5 4.45 -28.04 4.61
C CYS A 5 5.84 -28.41 5.18
N PRO A 6 6.95 -28.08 4.49
CA PRO A 6 8.29 -28.40 4.97
C PRO A 6 8.71 -27.57 6.21
N VAL A 7 8.04 -26.45 6.47
CA VAL A 7 8.38 -25.54 7.57
C VAL A 7 7.63 -25.89 8.85
N CYS A 8 6.31 -26.09 8.78
CA CYS A 8 5.50 -26.30 9.99
C CYS A 8 4.85 -27.69 10.09
N GLY A 9 5.03 -28.54 9.07
CA GLY A 9 4.47 -29.89 9.02
C GLY A 9 2.96 -29.98 8.78
N TYR A 10 2.26 -28.86 8.63
CA TYR A 10 0.82 -28.84 8.37
C TYR A 10 0.50 -29.38 6.98
N GLU A 11 -0.57 -30.17 6.89
CA GLU A 11 -1.00 -30.79 5.64
C GLU A 11 -2.01 -29.89 4.92
N ASN A 12 -1.69 -29.52 3.69
CA ASN A 12 -2.46 -28.57 2.88
C ASN A 12 -3.10 -29.29 1.69
N ALA A 13 -4.22 -28.75 1.20
CA ALA A 13 -4.81 -29.21 -0.04
C ALA A 13 -3.85 -28.96 -1.22
N ASP A 14 -3.93 -29.81 -2.24
CA ASP A 14 -3.00 -29.79 -3.38
C ASP A 14 -3.12 -28.54 -4.27
N ASP A 15 -4.30 -27.93 -4.32
CA ASP A 15 -4.57 -26.64 -4.97
C ASP A 15 -4.05 -25.43 -4.17
N SER A 16 -3.70 -25.62 -2.89
CA SER A 16 -3.18 -24.55 -2.04
C SER A 16 -1.73 -24.23 -2.39
N LEU A 17 -1.50 -23.05 -2.94
CA LEU A 17 -0.16 -22.54 -3.27
C LEU A 17 0.68 -22.18 -2.04
N PHE A 18 0.06 -22.04 -0.87
CA PHE A 18 0.69 -21.65 0.38
C PHE A 18 0.14 -22.45 1.56
N CYS A 19 0.96 -22.61 2.60
CA CYS A 19 0.55 -23.31 3.80
C CYS A 19 -0.39 -22.43 4.63
N ILE A 20 -1.60 -22.92 4.93
CA ILE A 20 -2.61 -22.12 5.65
C ILE A 20 -2.24 -21.85 7.11
N LYS A 21 -1.32 -22.64 7.69
CA LYS A 21 -0.88 -22.48 9.08
C LYS A 21 0.26 -21.47 9.23
N CYS A 22 1.23 -21.48 8.31
CA CYS A 22 2.47 -20.71 8.48
C CYS A 22 2.82 -19.78 7.31
N GLY A 23 2.07 -19.84 6.20
CA GLY A 23 2.27 -18.97 5.04
C GLY A 23 3.34 -19.43 4.05
N THR A 24 4.15 -20.46 4.36
CA THR A 24 5.19 -20.95 3.45
C THR A 24 4.60 -21.45 2.12
N LYS A 25 5.18 -21.01 0.99
CA LYS A 25 4.79 -21.44 -0.36
C LYS A 25 4.98 -22.96 -0.56
N LYS A 26 4.10 -23.59 -1.34
CA LYS A 26 4.24 -24.97 -1.80
C LYS A 26 5.55 -25.10 -2.59
N PRO A 27 6.45 -26.04 -2.25
CA PRO A 27 7.63 -26.31 -3.06
C PRO A 27 7.17 -26.86 -4.42
N GLU A 28 7.32 -26.07 -5.48
CA GLU A 28 7.11 -26.55 -6.85
C GLU A 28 8.25 -27.52 -7.20
N GLN A 29 7.91 -28.71 -7.67
CA GLN A 29 8.88 -29.64 -8.24
C GLN A 29 9.56 -28.92 -9.43
N GLN A 30 10.86 -28.68 -9.31
CA GLN A 30 11.66 -28.05 -10.36
C GLN A 30 11.60 -28.94 -11.61
N VAL A 31 10.94 -28.43 -12.66
CA VAL A 31 11.13 -28.95 -14.02
C VAL A 31 12.48 -28.42 -14.50
N GLU A 32 13.39 -29.35 -14.75
CA GLU A 32 14.71 -29.16 -15.32
C GLU A 32 14.63 -28.25 -16.56
N GLN A 33 15.29 -27.09 -16.51
CA GLN A 33 15.46 -26.25 -17.68
C GLN A 33 16.55 -26.87 -18.57
N THR A 34 16.14 -27.50 -19.66
CA THR A 34 17.01 -27.85 -20.79
C THR A 34 17.62 -26.56 -21.36
N PRO A 35 18.95 -26.43 -21.52
CA PRO A 35 19.54 -25.27 -22.19
C PRO A 35 19.28 -25.35 -23.70
N ALA A 36 18.92 -24.20 -24.29
CA ALA A 36 18.78 -24.01 -25.73
C ALA A 36 20.13 -24.18 -26.47
N PRO A 37 20.15 -24.61 -27.74
CA PRO A 37 21.38 -24.79 -28.50
C PRO A 37 22.02 -23.44 -28.92
N PRO A 38 23.31 -23.42 -29.30
CA PRO A 38 24.05 -22.20 -29.59
C PRO A 38 23.65 -21.63 -30.95
N VAL A 39 23.44 -20.32 -31.02
CA VAL A 39 23.28 -19.58 -32.28
C VAL A 39 24.68 -19.31 -32.86
N GLU A 40 24.93 -19.83 -34.05
CA GLU A 40 26.15 -19.61 -34.82
C GLU A 40 26.27 -18.15 -35.30
N GLN A 41 27.51 -17.65 -35.24
CA GLN A 41 27.92 -16.34 -35.72
C GLN A 41 28.03 -16.35 -37.25
N GLN A 42 27.43 -15.36 -37.92
CA GLN A 42 27.81 -14.98 -39.28
C GLN A 42 28.20 -13.51 -39.32
N THR A 43 29.48 -13.31 -39.60
CA THR A 43 30.14 -12.07 -39.99
C THR A 43 29.85 -11.75 -41.45
N SER A 44 29.56 -10.49 -41.79
CA SER A 44 29.77 -9.93 -43.13
C SER A 44 29.84 -8.40 -43.07
N ASP A 45 31.06 -7.92 -43.26
CA ASP A 45 31.55 -6.69 -43.90
C ASP A 45 30.95 -5.27 -43.70
N GLN A 46 31.91 -4.37 -43.43
CA GLN A 46 31.91 -2.90 -43.48
C GLN A 46 31.86 -2.43 -44.97
N GLN A 47 31.42 -1.24 -45.43
CA GLN A 47 31.64 0.19 -45.10
C GLN A 47 31.05 1.02 -46.32
N PRO A 48 31.16 2.37 -46.48
CA PRO A 48 31.15 3.54 -45.58
C PRO A 48 30.16 4.69 -45.98
N VAL A 49 29.85 5.55 -44.98
CA VAL A 49 29.73 7.04 -44.93
C VAL A 49 29.21 7.86 -46.14
N GLU A 50 28.15 8.66 -45.91
CA GLU A 50 28.08 10.04 -46.41
C GLU A 50 27.25 10.94 -45.45
N GLN A 51 27.69 12.20 -45.31
CA GLN A 51 27.26 13.15 -44.28
C GLN A 51 26.78 14.48 -44.91
N GLN A 52 25.69 15.00 -44.32
CA GLN A 52 25.29 16.43 -44.19
C GLN A 52 24.59 17.14 -45.37
N PRO A 53 24.01 18.34 -45.14
CA PRO A 53 22.83 18.69 -44.30
C PRO A 53 21.77 19.42 -45.18
N VAL A 54 20.66 19.98 -44.66
CA VAL A 54 20.19 21.39 -44.76
C VAL A 54 18.70 21.58 -44.33
N VAL A 55 18.43 22.68 -43.58
CA VAL A 55 17.24 23.57 -43.40
C VAL A 55 15.80 23.00 -43.32
N GLU A 56 14.93 23.29 -42.34
CA GLU A 56 14.46 24.54 -41.69
C GLU A 56 13.11 25.06 -42.25
N GLN A 57 12.18 25.35 -41.32
CA GLN A 57 10.97 26.20 -41.41
C GLN A 57 9.74 25.68 -42.23
N GLN A 58 8.47 25.99 -41.95
CA GLN A 58 7.71 26.62 -40.85
C GLN A 58 6.23 26.73 -41.31
N LEU A 59 5.25 26.62 -40.38
CA LEU A 59 3.88 27.22 -40.41
C LEU A 59 2.93 26.76 -41.57
N VAL A 60 1.60 26.74 -41.50
CA VAL A 60 0.56 27.48 -40.74
C VAL A 60 -0.81 26.80 -41.00
N GLN A 61 -1.70 26.80 -39.98
CA GLN A 61 -3.12 27.25 -39.96
C GLN A 61 -4.15 26.63 -40.95
N GLN A 62 -5.46 26.53 -40.74
CA GLN A 62 -6.48 26.93 -39.73
C GLN A 62 -7.79 26.23 -40.18
N SER A 63 -8.79 26.02 -39.31
CA SER A 63 -10.13 26.70 -39.30
C SER A 63 -10.95 26.02 -38.17
N ALA A 64 -11.45 26.68 -37.10
CA ALA A 64 -12.58 27.62 -36.96
C ALA A 64 -13.90 27.06 -37.56
N THR A 65 -15.03 26.93 -36.84
CA THR A 65 -15.91 27.94 -36.20
C THR A 65 -16.94 27.25 -35.25
N SER A 66 -17.20 27.74 -34.02
CA SER A 66 -18.27 28.68 -33.56
C SER A 66 -19.73 28.25 -33.77
N GLU A 67 -20.52 28.16 -32.68
CA GLU A 67 -21.96 28.53 -32.55
C GLU A 67 -22.44 28.25 -31.09
N GLN A 68 -22.53 29.28 -30.22
CA GLN A 68 -23.71 30.07 -29.81
C GLN A 68 -24.57 29.50 -28.64
N GLN A 69 -24.69 30.32 -27.59
CA GLN A 69 -25.69 30.27 -26.51
C GLN A 69 -27.06 30.79 -27.01
N PRO A 70 -28.16 30.61 -26.25
CA PRO A 70 -28.68 31.77 -25.52
C PRO A 70 -29.23 31.51 -24.10
N VAL A 71 -29.42 32.65 -23.43
CA VAL A 71 -29.92 32.95 -22.09
C VAL A 71 -31.43 32.67 -21.94
N VAL A 72 -31.88 32.23 -20.75
CA VAL A 72 -33.21 32.60 -20.20
C VAL A 72 -33.24 32.62 -18.68
N GLU A 73 -34.08 33.53 -18.21
CA GLU A 73 -34.16 34.21 -16.91
C GLU A 73 -35.04 33.49 -15.87
N GLN A 74 -34.72 33.72 -14.58
CA GLN A 74 -35.61 33.90 -13.42
C GLN A 74 -36.72 32.89 -13.05
N LYS A 75 -36.65 32.38 -11.79
CA LYS A 75 -37.59 32.82 -10.73
C LYS A 75 -37.16 32.41 -9.32
N VAL A 76 -37.16 33.42 -8.45
CA VAL A 76 -37.17 33.36 -6.98
C VAL A 76 -38.49 32.75 -6.51
N SER A 77 -38.46 31.86 -5.52
CA SER A 77 -39.58 31.60 -4.62
C SER A 77 -39.07 31.02 -3.30
N GLN A 78 -39.32 31.79 -2.23
CA GLN A 78 -39.00 31.54 -0.84
C GLN A 78 -40.15 30.75 -0.20
N GLN A 79 -39.86 29.62 0.44
CA GLN A 79 -40.66 28.99 1.51
C GLN A 79 -39.64 28.21 2.35
N GLY A 80 -39.29 28.61 3.57
CA GLY A 80 -40.21 28.70 4.70
C GLY A 80 -40.16 27.39 5.48
N VAL A 81 -39.04 27.11 6.16
CA VAL A 81 -38.96 25.99 7.12
C VAL A 81 -38.69 26.57 8.50
N VAL A 82 -39.82 26.83 9.17
CA VAL A 82 -40.10 26.71 10.60
C VAL A 82 -38.88 26.50 11.52
N GLU A 83 -38.57 27.56 12.28
CA GLU A 83 -38.01 27.47 13.62
C GLU A 83 -38.95 26.66 14.52
N GLN A 84 -38.39 25.70 15.26
CA GLN A 84 -38.99 25.19 16.48
C GLN A 84 -37.88 24.99 17.54
N PRO A 85 -38.12 25.36 18.81
CA PRO A 85 -37.07 25.75 19.74
C PRO A 85 -36.46 24.60 20.57
N ALA A 86 -35.23 24.89 20.99
CA ALA A 86 -34.52 24.47 22.19
C ALA A 86 -35.17 23.40 23.09
N GLU A 87 -34.64 22.19 23.03
CA GLU A 87 -34.67 21.23 24.14
C GLU A 87 -33.25 20.90 24.60
N ALA A 88 -32.98 21.29 25.85
CA ALA A 88 -32.05 20.70 26.81
C ALA A 88 -30.66 20.30 26.28
N VAL A 89 -29.77 21.29 26.23
CA VAL A 89 -28.34 21.12 26.52
C VAL A 89 -28.18 20.47 27.90
N LYS A 90 -28.08 19.14 27.93
CA LYS A 90 -27.47 18.44 29.05
C LYS A 90 -25.98 18.72 28.94
N ALA A 91 -25.47 19.48 29.91
CA ALA A 91 -24.05 19.73 30.10
C ALA A 91 -23.33 18.40 30.33
N GLU A 92 -22.98 17.72 29.25
CA GLU A 92 -21.86 16.79 29.26
C GLU A 92 -20.61 17.66 29.26
N GLN A 93 -20.01 17.71 30.45
CA GLN A 93 -18.71 18.32 30.71
C GLN A 93 -17.76 17.96 29.56
N PRO A 94 -16.95 18.90 29.03
CA PRO A 94 -15.78 18.51 28.28
C PRO A 94 -14.89 17.75 29.26
N GLN A 95 -15.07 16.43 29.31
CA GLN A 95 -14.16 15.51 29.95
C GLN A 95 -12.84 15.79 29.27
N SER A 96 -11.99 16.49 30.00
CA SER A 96 -10.68 16.88 29.58
C SER A 96 -9.94 15.57 29.30
N ALA A 97 -9.92 15.17 28.03
CA ALA A 97 -9.11 14.07 27.57
C ALA A 97 -7.70 14.44 27.98
N THR A 98 -7.21 13.76 29.01
CA THR A 98 -5.83 13.87 29.43
C THR A 98 -5.06 13.14 28.35
N THR A 99 -4.71 13.86 27.28
CA THR A 99 -3.99 13.32 26.13
C THR A 99 -2.58 12.99 26.62
N THR A 100 -2.44 11.78 27.15
CA THR A 100 -1.13 11.18 27.39
C THR A 100 -0.60 10.92 25.98
N VAL A 101 0.31 11.78 25.51
CA VAL A 101 0.92 11.65 24.18
C VAL A 101 1.63 10.30 24.14
N SER A 102 0.96 9.32 23.57
CA SER A 102 1.46 7.95 23.49
C SER A 102 2.43 7.88 22.34
N LYS A 103 3.68 7.51 22.59
CA LYS A 103 4.65 7.32 21.51
C LYS A 103 4.35 6.00 20.84
N TYR A 104 4.24 6.03 19.52
CA TYR A 104 4.01 4.83 18.73
C TYR A 104 5.27 4.35 18.05
N TYR A 105 5.34 3.04 17.84
CA TYR A 105 6.45 2.39 17.19
C TYR A 105 5.98 1.22 16.35
N ILE A 106 6.74 0.94 15.29
CA ILE A 106 6.62 -0.28 14.52
C ILE A 106 7.73 -1.24 14.96
N LEU A 107 7.33 -2.38 15.53
CA LEU A 107 8.22 -3.46 15.95
C LEU A 107 8.20 -4.55 14.89
N PHE A 108 9.36 -4.87 14.31
CA PHE A 108 9.48 -5.96 13.35
C PHE A 108 9.52 -7.30 14.08
N ILE A 109 8.51 -8.15 13.87
CA ILE A 109 8.45 -9.50 14.44
C ILE A 109 9.23 -10.47 13.55
N ASN A 110 8.99 -10.40 12.24
CA ASN A 110 9.62 -11.26 11.25
C ASN A 110 9.76 -10.51 9.93
N THR A 111 10.91 -10.63 9.28
CA THR A 111 11.15 -10.18 7.90
C THR A 111 12.16 -11.12 7.24
N PRO A 112 12.22 -11.16 5.89
CA PRO A 112 13.29 -11.88 5.18
C PRO A 112 14.71 -11.38 5.48
N ASN A 113 14.84 -10.14 5.98
CA ASN A 113 16.12 -9.58 6.38
C ASN A 113 16.28 -9.68 7.92
N PRO A 114 17.00 -10.69 8.44
CA PRO A 114 17.05 -10.96 9.87
C PRO A 114 17.63 -9.82 10.71
N ALA A 115 18.38 -8.89 10.12
CA ALA A 115 18.89 -7.70 10.80
C ALA A 115 17.78 -6.78 11.35
N PHE A 116 16.58 -6.84 10.77
CA PHE A 116 15.43 -6.05 11.21
C PHE A 116 14.61 -6.75 12.30
N ASN A 117 14.76 -8.06 12.49
CA ASN A 117 13.93 -8.78 13.45
C ASN A 117 14.18 -8.26 14.88
N LYS A 118 13.09 -7.96 15.60
CA LYS A 118 13.07 -7.34 16.94
C LYS A 118 13.54 -5.88 16.98
N THR A 119 13.80 -5.24 15.84
CA THR A 119 14.06 -3.80 15.79
C THR A 119 12.76 -3.02 15.92
N LYS A 120 12.85 -1.84 16.53
CA LYS A 120 11.72 -0.96 16.82
C LYS A 120 12.03 0.40 16.21
N LEU A 121 11.17 0.89 15.33
CA LEU A 121 11.30 2.22 14.72
C LEU A 121 10.18 3.14 15.22
N PRO A 122 10.48 4.42 15.51
CA PRO A 122 9.46 5.38 15.94
C PRO A 122 8.49 5.70 14.80
N LEU A 123 7.23 5.89 15.18
CA LEU A 123 6.18 6.44 14.33
C LEU A 123 5.89 7.86 14.81
N ASP A 124 6.70 8.82 14.35
CA ASP A 124 6.65 10.21 14.78
C ASP A 124 5.52 10.99 14.10
N PHE A 125 4.28 10.80 14.60
CA PHE A 125 3.08 11.43 14.04
C PHE A 125 3.01 12.95 14.24
N ASP A 126 3.82 13.51 15.13
CA ASP A 126 3.96 14.96 15.31
C ASP A 126 4.64 15.63 14.09
N ILE A 127 5.47 14.88 13.37
CA ILE A 127 6.17 15.34 12.16
C ILE A 127 5.39 14.91 10.91
N PHE A 128 4.91 13.66 10.91
CA PHE A 128 4.21 13.07 9.77
C PHE A 128 2.83 12.56 10.19
N PRO A 129 1.72 13.26 9.90
CA PRO A 129 0.38 12.79 10.26
C PRO A 129 0.02 11.45 9.58
N SER A 130 0.70 11.15 8.47
CA SER A 130 0.67 9.87 7.79
C SER A 130 2.09 9.40 7.47
N ILE A 131 2.36 8.14 7.78
CA ILE A 131 3.67 7.49 7.62
C ILE A 131 3.53 6.42 6.53
N SER A 132 4.27 6.59 5.44
CA SER A 132 4.33 5.63 4.35
C SER A 132 5.24 4.46 4.69
N VAL A 133 4.81 3.27 4.28
CA VAL A 133 5.53 2.01 4.49
C VAL A 133 5.67 1.29 3.15
N GLY A 134 6.88 0.83 2.83
CA GLY A 134 7.12 0.06 1.61
C GLY A 134 8.60 -0.23 1.38
N ARG A 135 8.91 -0.98 0.31
CA ARG A 135 10.32 -1.34 0.01
C ARG A 135 11.13 -0.24 -0.65
N SER A 136 10.48 0.79 -1.19
CA SER A 136 11.17 1.90 -1.84
C SER A 136 11.83 2.79 -0.78
N PRO A 137 13.03 3.35 -1.04
CA PRO A 137 13.66 4.35 -0.17
C PRO A 137 12.86 5.67 -0.08
N GLU A 138 11.83 5.85 -0.91
CA GLU A 138 10.92 7.00 -0.83
C GLU A 138 9.97 6.97 0.39
N ASN A 139 9.82 5.82 1.06
CA ASN A 139 8.94 5.71 2.21
C ASN A 139 9.63 6.18 3.48
N VAL A 140 8.83 6.66 4.43
CA VAL A 140 9.33 7.00 5.78
C VAL A 140 9.85 5.75 6.48
N ILE A 141 9.09 4.64 6.41
CA ILE A 141 9.54 3.34 6.89
C ILE A 141 9.86 2.44 5.70
N VAL A 142 11.16 2.21 5.50
CA VAL A 142 11.67 1.37 4.43
C VAL A 142 11.77 -0.08 4.91
N ILE A 143 11.08 -0.98 4.23
CA ILE A 143 11.11 -2.42 4.52
C ILE A 143 11.78 -3.12 3.33
N PRO A 144 13.06 -3.54 3.44
CA PRO A 144 13.80 -4.13 2.33
C PRO A 144 13.38 -5.59 2.08
N ASP A 145 12.13 -5.78 1.69
CA ASP A 145 11.50 -7.06 1.36
C ASP A 145 10.98 -7.00 -0.09
N PRO A 146 11.45 -7.89 -0.99
CA PRO A 146 10.98 -7.95 -2.39
C PRO A 146 9.48 -8.17 -2.54
N GLU A 147 8.81 -8.78 -1.56
CA GLU A 147 7.37 -9.04 -1.59
C GLU A 147 6.52 -7.90 -1.04
N VAL A 148 7.16 -6.91 -0.41
CA VAL A 148 6.52 -5.66 -0.03
C VAL A 148 6.57 -4.72 -1.23
N SER A 149 5.43 -4.27 -1.75
CA SER A 149 5.34 -3.24 -2.79
C SER A 149 6.14 -1.97 -2.49
N ARG A 150 6.54 -1.24 -3.54
CA ARG A 150 7.33 0.00 -3.43
C ARG A 150 6.69 1.02 -2.50
N LYS A 151 5.38 1.26 -2.66
CA LYS A 151 4.51 1.97 -1.71
C LYS A 151 3.44 0.96 -1.33
N HIS A 152 3.44 0.49 -0.10
CA HIS A 152 2.66 -0.69 0.29
C HIS A 152 1.43 -0.31 1.12
N ALA A 153 1.66 0.45 2.18
CA ALA A 153 0.61 0.86 3.09
C ALA A 153 0.92 2.23 3.68
N ILE A 154 -0.11 2.85 4.26
CA ILE A 154 0.00 4.07 5.06
C ILE A 154 -0.52 3.77 6.46
N ILE A 155 0.21 4.24 7.46
CA ILE A 155 -0.28 4.32 8.84
C ILE A 155 -0.52 5.79 9.13
N SER A 156 -1.73 6.15 9.55
CA SER A 156 -2.11 7.54 9.87
C SER A 156 -2.60 7.65 11.30
N PHE A 157 -2.41 8.83 11.89
CA PHE A 157 -2.95 9.16 13.21
C PHE A 157 -3.86 10.37 13.08
N GLU A 158 -5.17 10.14 13.24
CA GLU A 158 -6.21 11.15 13.03
C GLU A 158 -7.26 10.99 14.13
N ASN A 159 -7.79 12.11 14.64
CA ASN A 159 -8.80 12.11 15.71
C ASN A 159 -8.41 11.26 16.93
N ASN A 160 -7.12 11.25 17.28
CA ASN A 160 -6.55 10.48 18.39
C ASN A 160 -6.65 8.95 18.21
N GLU A 161 -6.73 8.48 16.96
CA GLU A 161 -6.86 7.08 16.58
C GLU A 161 -5.87 6.71 15.47
N LEU A 162 -5.37 5.47 15.52
CA LEU A 162 -4.50 4.92 14.49
C LEU A 162 -5.32 4.25 13.38
N TYR A 163 -4.91 4.49 12.14
CA TYR A 163 -5.50 3.89 10.96
C TYR A 163 -4.43 3.24 10.08
N LEU A 164 -4.81 2.16 9.41
CA LEU A 164 -4.01 1.44 8.42
C LEU A 164 -4.77 1.40 7.11
N GLU A 165 -4.08 1.68 6.02
CA GLU A 165 -4.62 1.60 4.67
C GLU A 165 -3.62 0.90 3.74
N ASP A 166 -4.09 -0.09 2.99
CA ASP A 166 -3.32 -0.74 1.92
C ASP A 166 -3.39 0.11 0.64
N LEU A 167 -2.23 0.36 0.01
CA LEU A 167 -2.14 1.16 -1.21
C LEU A 167 -2.18 0.29 -2.48
N ASN A 168 -3.13 -0.62 -2.56
CA ASN A 168 -3.25 -1.63 -3.61
C ASN A 168 -1.94 -2.41 -3.80
N SER A 169 -1.40 -2.91 -2.69
CA SER A 169 -0.16 -3.67 -2.71
C SER A 169 -0.35 -5.01 -3.44
N THR A 170 0.72 -5.53 -4.04
CA THR A 170 0.67 -6.72 -4.89
C THR A 170 0.30 -7.98 -4.11
N ASN A 171 0.84 -8.09 -2.89
CA ASN A 171 0.64 -9.25 -2.03
C ASN A 171 -0.32 -8.97 -0.86
N GLY A 172 -0.89 -7.76 -0.78
CA GLY A 172 -1.83 -7.35 0.25
C GLY A 172 -1.21 -7.01 1.61
N THR A 173 -1.98 -6.23 2.38
CA THR A 173 -1.79 -5.99 3.81
C THR A 173 -2.84 -6.76 4.59
N TYR A 174 -2.44 -7.36 5.71
CA TYR A 174 -3.34 -8.14 6.57
C TYR A 174 -3.19 -7.75 8.03
N ILE A 175 -4.28 -7.84 8.78
CA ILE A 175 -4.30 -7.65 10.24
C ILE A 175 -4.66 -8.96 10.93
N TYR A 176 -3.98 -9.25 12.03
CA TYR A 176 -4.26 -10.44 12.85
C TYR A 176 -5.44 -10.17 13.80
N ASP A 177 -6.46 -11.01 13.75
CA ASP A 177 -7.66 -10.90 14.62
C ASP A 177 -7.56 -11.71 15.94
N GLY A 178 -6.39 -12.31 16.20
CA GLY A 178 -6.19 -13.24 17.32
C GLY A 178 -6.31 -14.71 16.95
N LYS A 179 -6.77 -15.04 15.73
CA LYS A 179 -6.85 -16.39 15.19
C LYS A 179 -6.16 -16.49 13.84
N ILE A 180 -6.52 -15.61 12.91
CA ILE A 180 -6.08 -15.62 11.51
C ILE A 180 -5.79 -14.19 11.00
N PHE A 181 -5.05 -14.11 9.90
CA PHE A 181 -4.79 -12.85 9.20
C PHE A 181 -5.92 -12.53 8.23
N GLN A 182 -6.59 -11.38 8.43
CA GLN A 182 -7.65 -10.88 7.56
C GLN A 182 -7.12 -9.78 6.64
N PRO A 183 -7.51 -9.75 5.36
CA PRO A 183 -7.08 -8.71 4.44
C PRO A 183 -7.65 -7.34 4.86
N VAL A 184 -6.82 -6.32 4.81
CA VAL A 184 -7.23 -4.93 5.02
C VAL A 184 -7.98 -4.46 3.77
N LYS A 185 -9.15 -3.84 3.96
CA LYS A 185 -9.96 -3.27 2.87
C LYS A 185 -10.23 -1.80 3.18
N GLY A 186 -9.70 -0.91 2.35
CA GLY A 186 -9.75 0.53 2.58
C GLY A 186 -8.98 0.94 3.84
N LYS A 187 -9.42 2.03 4.46
CA LYS A 187 -8.86 2.54 5.72
C LYS A 187 -9.54 1.86 6.91
N ILE A 188 -8.76 1.14 7.71
CA ILE A 188 -9.25 0.46 8.92
C ILE A 188 -8.63 1.08 10.16
N LYS A 189 -9.39 1.12 11.26
CA LYS A 189 -8.86 1.50 12.57
C LYS A 189 -8.04 0.35 13.16
N ILE A 190 -6.87 0.67 13.71
CA ILE A 190 -5.99 -0.29 14.39
C ILE A 190 -5.73 0.17 15.83
N GLN A 191 -5.30 -0.75 16.68
CA GLN A 191 -5.02 -0.49 18.09
C GLN A 191 -3.54 -0.73 18.41
N PRO A 192 -3.03 -0.21 19.52
CA PRO A 192 -1.75 -0.66 20.06
C PRO A 192 -1.78 -2.19 20.23
N ASN A 193 -0.65 -2.81 19.94
CA ASN A 193 -0.43 -4.27 19.86
C ASN A 193 -1.07 -4.97 18.66
N SER A 194 -1.73 -4.26 17.74
CA SER A 194 -2.16 -4.86 16.47
C SER A 194 -0.96 -5.43 15.71
N ILE A 195 -1.11 -6.67 15.24
CA ILE A 195 -0.11 -7.38 14.44
C ILE A 195 -0.54 -7.28 12.98
N ILE A 196 0.36 -6.78 12.13
CA ILE A 196 0.13 -6.50 10.73
C ILE A 196 1.11 -7.33 9.92
N LYS A 197 0.63 -7.94 8.83
CA LYS A 197 1.46 -8.62 7.85
C LYS A 197 1.46 -7.81 6.55
N LEU A 198 2.64 -7.50 6.04
CA LEU A 198 2.88 -6.76 4.80
C LEU A 198 3.46 -7.74 3.78
N GLY A 199 2.71 -8.03 2.72
CA GLY A 199 3.03 -9.12 1.80
C GLY A 199 3.02 -10.49 2.48
N ASN A 200 3.97 -11.36 2.11
CA ASN A 200 3.92 -12.76 2.57
C ASN A 200 4.81 -13.02 3.79
N ASN A 201 5.98 -12.35 3.87
CA ASN A 201 7.02 -12.70 4.85
C ASN A 201 7.31 -11.62 5.89
N THR A 202 6.77 -10.40 5.76
CA THR A 202 6.98 -9.34 6.74
C THR A 202 5.82 -9.24 7.72
N VAL A 203 6.10 -9.43 9.01
CA VAL A 203 5.14 -9.27 10.12
C VAL A 203 5.68 -8.23 11.10
N VAL A 204 4.84 -7.25 11.41
CA VAL A 204 5.14 -6.14 12.32
C VAL A 204 4.06 -6.04 13.40
N ARG A 205 4.39 -5.38 14.51
CA ARG A 205 3.44 -5.03 15.57
C ARG A 205 3.52 -3.54 15.84
N ILE A 206 2.37 -2.91 15.98
CA ILE A 206 2.30 -1.53 16.45
C ILE A 206 2.40 -1.54 17.98
N VAL A 207 3.31 -0.77 18.54
CA VAL A 207 3.52 -0.66 20.00
C VAL A 207 3.25 0.77 20.40
N GLY A 208 2.44 0.97 21.45
CA GLY A 208 2.23 2.27 22.08
C GLY A 208 2.83 2.26 23.49
N GLU A 209 3.53 3.33 23.86
CA GLU A 209 4.14 3.57 25.18
C GLU A 209 3.74 4.93 25.74
#